data_AF-A0A6J2ABZ0-F1
#
_entry.id   AF-A0A6J2ABZ0-F1
#
_cell.length_a   1.000
_cell.length_b   1.000
_cell.length_c   1.000
_cell.angle_alpha   90.00
_cell.angle_beta   90.00
_cell.angle_gamma   90.00
#
_symmetry.space_group_name_H-M   'P 1'
#
loop_
_entity.id
_entity.type
_entity.pdbx_description
1 polymer ?
#
loop_
_entity_poly.entity_id
_entity_poly.type
_entity_poly.pdbx_seq_one_letter_code
_entity_poly.pdbx_strand_id
1 'polypeptide(L)'
;MLGRAPLCGARGALGAWLRGGLWIWALGGLCALGAAALGAGAGGAPGTLRPCQAPQQWEGRQVLYRQSTGRNSRALLSYDGLNQRVRVLDERKALIPCKR
;
A
#
# COMPACT_ATOMS: atom_id res chain seq x y z
N MET A 1 11.13 42.61 -56.33
CA MET A 1 12.55 42.68 -55.89
C MET A 1 12.64 42.28 -54.43
N LEU A 2 13.72 41.57 -54.09
CA LEU A 2 14.02 40.90 -52.83
C LEU A 2 14.39 41.88 -51.70
N GLY A 3 14.12 41.49 -50.45
CA GLY A 3 14.83 41.97 -49.24
C GLY A 3 13.96 42.83 -48.30
N ARG A 4 14.05 42.72 -46.97
CA ARG A 4 15.01 42.07 -46.08
C ARG A 4 14.33 42.01 -44.68
N ALA A 5 14.36 40.85 -44.02
CA ALA A 5 13.79 40.67 -42.67
C ALA A 5 14.56 41.45 -41.59
N PRO A 6 13.93 41.93 -40.50
CA PRO A 6 14.65 42.30 -39.30
C PRO A 6 14.74 41.08 -38.36
N LEU A 7 15.94 40.51 -38.27
CA LEU A 7 16.38 39.46 -37.35
C LEU A 7 16.47 39.93 -35.88
N CYS A 8 15.63 40.85 -35.42
CA CYS A 8 15.77 41.48 -34.09
C CYS A 8 15.03 40.77 -32.96
N GLY A 9 14.11 39.84 -33.23
CA GLY A 9 13.28 39.20 -32.19
C GLY A 9 13.86 37.93 -31.54
N ALA A 10 14.87 37.30 -32.16
CA ALA A 10 15.25 35.93 -31.80
C ALA A 10 16.31 35.83 -30.69
N ARG A 11 17.09 36.90 -30.43
CA ARG A 11 18.24 36.85 -29.51
C ARG A 11 17.87 37.04 -28.03
N GLY A 12 16.76 37.73 -27.74
CA GLY A 12 16.24 37.91 -26.38
C GLY A 12 15.50 36.68 -25.83
N ALA A 13 14.78 35.97 -26.70
CA ALA A 13 14.03 34.76 -26.35
C ALA A 13 14.97 33.62 -25.93
N LEU A 14 16.02 33.34 -26.70
CA LEU A 14 17.02 32.31 -26.35
C LEU A 14 17.67 32.55 -24.97
N GLY A 15 18.00 33.80 -24.65
CA GLY A 15 18.55 34.16 -23.34
C GLY A 15 17.53 34.03 -22.19
N ALA A 16 16.24 34.22 -22.44
CA ALA A 16 15.19 34.02 -21.45
C ALA A 16 14.91 32.53 -21.19
N TRP A 17 14.91 31.71 -22.25
CA TRP A 17 14.76 30.25 -22.15
C TRP A 17 15.93 29.58 -21.45
N LEU A 18 17.17 29.99 -21.75
CA LEU A 18 18.36 29.45 -21.07
C LEU A 18 18.39 29.81 -19.58
N ARG A 19 18.01 31.05 -19.23
CA ARG A 19 17.91 31.46 -17.82
C ARG A 19 16.79 30.70 -17.10
N GLY A 20 15.60 30.60 -17.69
CA GLY A 20 14.48 29.84 -17.11
C GLY A 20 14.81 28.37 -16.89
N GLY A 21 15.45 27.72 -17.87
CA GLY A 21 15.94 26.34 -17.75
C GLY A 21 16.97 26.19 -16.63
N LEU A 22 17.93 27.12 -16.50
CA LEU A 22 18.93 27.09 -15.45
C LEU A 22 18.30 27.20 -14.05
N TRP A 23 17.27 28.04 -13.88
CA TRP A 23 16.53 28.16 -12.62
C TRP A 23 15.75 26.89 -12.27
N ILE A 24 15.14 26.23 -13.27
CA ILE A 24 14.43 24.96 -13.07
C ILE A 24 15.40 23.85 -12.62
N TRP A 25 16.58 23.77 -13.23
CA TRP A 25 17.61 22.81 -12.83
C TRP A 25 18.19 23.12 -11.45
N ALA A 26 18.44 24.39 -11.12
CA ALA A 26 18.95 24.78 -9.81
C ALA A 26 17.93 24.51 -8.69
N LEU A 27 16.65 24.89 -8.87
CA LEU A 27 15.59 24.63 -7.89
C LEU A 27 15.31 23.13 -7.74
N GLY A 28 15.29 22.37 -8.84
CA GLY A 28 15.11 20.91 -8.80
C GLY A 28 16.27 20.18 -8.11
N GLY A 29 17.51 20.59 -8.38
CA GLY A 29 18.71 20.03 -7.74
C GLY A 29 18.78 20.33 -6.23
N LEU A 30 18.42 21.55 -5.82
CA LEU A 30 18.36 21.94 -4.40
C LEU A 30 17.27 21.16 -3.63
N CYS A 31 16.11 20.90 -4.24
CA CYS A 31 15.07 20.03 -3.66
C CYS A 31 15.54 18.58 -3.49
N ALA A 32 16.27 18.03 -4.48
CA ALA A 32 16.80 16.68 -4.41
C ALA A 32 17.88 16.52 -3.32
N LEU A 33 18.76 17.51 -3.14
CA LEU A 33 19.74 17.51 -2.04
C LEU A 33 19.09 17.68 -0.66
N GLY A 34 18.02 18.47 -0.54
CA GLY A 34 17.28 18.64 0.72
C GLY A 34 16.61 17.34 1.21
N ALA A 35 16.13 16.50 0.28
CA ALA A 35 15.58 15.18 0.60
C ALA A 35 16.66 14.20 1.08
N ALA A 36 17.89 14.28 0.54
CA ALA A 36 19.00 13.44 0.97
C ALA A 36 19.55 13.82 2.36
N ALA A 37 19.52 15.12 2.70
CA ALA A 37 19.97 15.60 4.02
C ALA A 37 18.99 15.27 5.16
N LEU A 38 17.68 15.25 4.89
CA LEU A 38 16.66 14.84 5.87
C LEU A 38 16.49 13.31 5.99
N GLY A 39 17.05 12.53 5.06
CA GLY A 39 17.06 11.06 5.11
C GLY A 39 18.14 10.46 6.01
N ALA A 40 19.10 11.25 6.49
CA ALA A 40 20.21 10.80 7.34
C ALA A 40 19.96 10.98 8.85
N GLY A 41 18.75 11.38 9.24
CA GLY A 41 18.29 11.38 10.62
C GLY A 41 17.40 10.18 10.87
N ALA A 42 17.98 9.01 11.12
CA ALA A 42 17.27 7.80 11.51
C ALA A 42 16.70 7.93 12.95
N GLY A 43 15.85 8.93 13.18
CA GLY A 43 14.77 8.81 14.14
C GLY A 43 13.73 7.94 13.48
N GLY A 44 13.58 6.70 13.97
CA GLY A 44 12.75 5.67 13.38
C GLY A 44 11.36 6.19 13.00
N ALA A 45 11.17 6.51 11.72
CA ALA A 45 9.86 6.45 11.12
C ALA A 45 9.37 5.02 11.35
N PRO A 46 8.13 4.79 11.83
CA PRO A 46 7.59 3.45 11.84
C PRO A 46 7.62 2.95 10.40
N GLY A 47 8.60 2.11 10.08
CA GLY A 47 8.73 1.50 8.77
C GLY A 47 7.38 0.88 8.45
N THR A 48 6.91 1.11 7.22
CA THR A 48 5.61 0.61 6.73
C THR A 48 5.36 -0.80 7.29
N LEU A 49 4.40 -0.94 8.20
CA LEU A 49 4.12 -2.22 8.85
C LEU A 49 3.76 -3.22 7.75
N ARG A 50 4.54 -4.28 7.60
CA ARG A 50 4.25 -5.36 6.65
C ARG A 50 3.36 -6.40 7.33
N PRO A 51 2.34 -6.93 6.64
CA PRO A 51 1.56 -8.06 7.16
C PRO A 51 2.47 -9.25 7.47
N CYS A 52 2.18 -9.96 8.56
CA CYS A 52 2.87 -11.20 8.87
C CYS A 52 2.44 -12.33 7.92
N GLN A 53 3.28 -13.35 7.80
CA GLN A 53 2.93 -14.55 7.06
C GLN A 53 2.16 -15.51 7.96
N ALA A 54 0.90 -15.76 7.63
CA ALA A 54 0.06 -16.70 8.35
C ALA A 54 0.44 -18.17 8.03
N PRO A 55 0.24 -19.11 8.97
CA PRO A 55 0.48 -20.53 8.74
C PRO A 55 -0.43 -21.07 7.63
N GLN A 56 0.14 -21.86 6.72
CA GLN A 56 -0.59 -22.39 5.57
C GLN A 56 -1.40 -23.65 5.88
N GLN A 57 -1.06 -24.39 6.94
CA GLN A 57 -1.77 -25.62 7.30
C GLN A 57 -1.90 -25.73 8.83
N TRP A 58 -3.12 -25.94 9.30
CA TRP A 58 -3.42 -26.08 10.73
C TRP A 58 -4.81 -26.68 10.96
N GLU A 59 -5.02 -27.20 12.17
CA GLU A 59 -6.30 -27.72 12.63
C GLU A 59 -6.73 -26.99 13.90
N GLY A 60 -8.03 -26.75 14.06
CA GLY A 60 -8.55 -25.99 15.18
C GLY A 60 -10.06 -26.02 15.32
N ARG A 61 -10.59 -25.09 16.10
CA ARG A 61 -12.03 -24.87 16.29
C ARG A 61 -12.40 -23.47 15.80
N GLN A 62 -13.59 -23.34 15.24
CA GLN A 62 -14.14 -22.04 14.84
C GLN A 62 -15.51 -21.80 15.46
N VAL A 63 -15.82 -20.52 15.67
CA VAL A 63 -17.16 -20.05 15.98
C VAL A 63 -17.52 -19.02 14.92
N LEU A 64 -18.46 -19.35 14.05
CA LEU A 64 -18.93 -18.48 12.98
C LEU A 64 -20.25 -17.84 13.38
N TYR A 65 -20.28 -16.51 13.39
CA TYR A 65 -21.51 -15.75 13.51
C TYR A 65 -22.11 -15.51 12.12
N ARG A 66 -23.40 -15.79 11.97
CA ARG A 66 -24.17 -15.45 10.76
C ARG A 66 -25.24 -14.42 11.09
N GLN A 67 -25.08 -13.21 10.55
CA GLN A 67 -26.03 -12.11 10.74
C GLN A 67 -27.44 -12.48 10.29
N SER A 68 -27.58 -13.19 9.17
CA SER A 68 -28.88 -13.57 8.60
C SER A 68 -29.74 -14.44 9.52
N THR A 69 -29.11 -15.23 10.40
CA THR A 69 -29.82 -16.09 11.38
C THR A 69 -29.71 -15.56 12.80
N GLY A 70 -28.83 -14.58 13.05
CA GLY A 70 -28.48 -14.10 14.39
C GLY A 70 -27.84 -15.16 15.28
N ARG A 71 -27.27 -16.24 14.71
CA ARG A 71 -26.76 -17.40 15.47
C ARG A 71 -25.25 -17.60 15.31
N ASN A 72 -24.66 -18.19 16.35
CA ASN A 72 -23.29 -18.69 16.36
C ASN A 72 -23.29 -20.19 16.09
N SER A 73 -22.54 -20.63 15.08
CA SER A 73 -22.27 -22.05 14.79
C SER A 73 -20.84 -22.40 15.21
N ARG A 74 -20.66 -23.55 15.88
CA ARG A 74 -19.36 -24.08 16.29
C ARG A 74 -18.97 -25.24 15.38
N ALA A 75 -17.71 -25.31 14.98
CA ALA A 75 -17.20 -26.38 14.13
C ALA A 75 -15.72 -26.65 14.38
N LEU A 76 -15.30 -27.90 14.13
CA LEU A 76 -13.89 -28.25 13.92
C LEU A 76 -13.48 -27.85 12.51
N LEU A 77 -12.30 -27.26 12.37
CA LEU A 77 -11.77 -26.71 11.13
C LEU A 77 -10.40 -27.32 10.84
N SER A 78 -10.27 -27.94 9.67
CA SER A 78 -8.97 -28.29 9.08
C SER A 78 -8.74 -27.37 7.88
N TYR A 79 -7.71 -26.53 7.96
CA TYR A 79 -7.34 -25.58 6.91
C TYR A 79 -6.05 -26.04 6.23
N ASP A 80 -6.09 -26.22 4.92
CA ASP A 80 -4.97 -26.62 4.08
C ASP A 80 -4.85 -25.64 2.90
N GLY A 81 -4.12 -24.55 3.13
CA GLY A 81 -3.86 -23.51 2.13
C GLY A 81 -2.94 -23.95 1.01
N LEU A 82 -2.08 -24.95 1.23
CA LEU A 82 -1.18 -25.49 0.20
C LEU A 82 -1.96 -26.20 -0.91
N ASN A 83 -3.00 -26.96 -0.53
CA ASN A 83 -3.87 -27.65 -1.47
C ASN A 83 -5.17 -26.90 -1.79
N GLN A 84 -5.36 -25.69 -1.24
CA GLN A 84 -6.59 -24.90 -1.35
C GLN A 84 -7.84 -25.67 -0.87
N ARG A 85 -7.69 -26.44 0.20
CA ARG A 85 -8.75 -27.29 0.77
C ARG A 85 -9.13 -26.81 2.16
N VAL A 86 -10.43 -26.83 2.45
CA VAL A 86 -10.95 -26.53 3.78
C VAL A 86 -12.01 -27.56 4.12
N ARG A 87 -11.88 -28.17 5.31
CA ARG A 87 -12.89 -29.06 5.86
C ARG A 87 -13.48 -28.44 7.13
N VAL A 88 -14.80 -28.30 7.13
CA VAL A 88 -15.57 -27.80 8.28
C VAL A 88 -16.46 -28.93 8.78
N LEU A 89 -16.31 -29.30 10.05
CA LEU A 89 -17.13 -30.32 10.70
C LEU A 89 -17.91 -29.70 11.86
N ASP A 90 -19.23 -29.55 11.69
CA ASP A 90 -20.08 -28.91 12.69
C ASP A 90 -20.05 -29.65 14.03
N GLU A 91 -19.75 -28.92 15.10
CA GLU A 91 -19.84 -29.42 16.46
C GLU A 91 -21.32 -29.38 16.88
N ARG A 92 -22.01 -30.53 16.75
CA ARG A 92 -23.32 -30.71 17.38
C ARG A 92 -23.14 -31.00 18.87
N LYS A 93 -22.80 -29.98 19.65
CA LYS A 93 -23.11 -30.02 21.08
C LYS A 93 -24.62 -29.94 21.19
N ALA A 94 -25.27 -31.05 21.55
CA ALA A 94 -26.66 -31.02 22.00
C ALA A 94 -26.77 -29.88 23.01
N LEU A 95 -27.88 -29.12 22.97
CA LEU A 95 -28.21 -28.23 24.08
C LEU A 95 -28.20 -29.14 25.32
N ILE A 96 -27.14 -29.07 26.12
CA ILE A 96 -27.19 -29.57 27.48
C ILE A 96 -28.11 -28.57 28.14
N PRO A 97 -29.36 -28.95 28.47
CA PRO A 97 -30.28 -28.01 29.09
C PRO A 97 -29.56 -27.45 30.31
N CYS A 98 -29.45 -26.13 30.40
CA CYS A 98 -28.96 -25.51 31.63
C CYS A 98 -29.91 -25.99 32.73
N LYS A 99 -29.36 -26.68 33.74
CA LYS A 99 -30.14 -27.11 34.91
C LYS A 99 -30.74 -25.83 35.51
N ARG A 100 -32.06 -25.82 35.66
CA ARG A 100 -32.80 -24.70 36.25
C ARG A 100 -32.63 -24.69 37.76
#